data_AF-A0A533UFB4-F1
#
_entry.id   AF-A0A533UFB4-F1
#
_cell.length_a   1.000
_cell.length_b   1.000
_cell.length_c   1.000
_cell.angle_alpha   90.00
_cell.angle_beta   90.00
_cell.angle_gamma   90.00
#
_symmetry.space_group_name_H-M   'P 1'
#
loop_
_entity.id
_entity.type
_entity.pdbx_description
1 polymer ?
#
loop_
_entity_poly.entity_id
_entity_poly.type
_entity_poly.pdbx_seq_one_letter_code
_entity_poly.pdbx_strand_id
1 'polypeptide(L)' 'MKCDICDANESIPFRCNYCDKLFCQMRRIPVNHSCVSVNEYINEKTLKIILQWIRIWNALA' A
#
# COMPACT_ATOMS: atom_id res chain seq x y z
N MET A 1 -6.13 7.20 -21.38
CA MET A 1 -5.01 6.31 -20.99
C MET A 1 -5.62 5.05 -20.36
N LYS A 2 -4.99 3.88 -20.47
CA LYS A 2 -5.58 2.61 -20.02
C LYS A 2 -5.18 2.24 -18.61
N CYS A 3 -6.09 1.59 -17.89
CA CYS A 3 -5.83 0.95 -16.60
C CYS A 3 -4.97 -0.31 -16.78
N ASP A 4 -3.88 -0.45 -16.02
CA ASP A 4 -2.95 -1.58 -16.08
C ASP A 4 -3.53 -2.92 -15.57
N ILE A 5 -4.80 -2.94 -15.10
CA ILE A 5 -5.47 -4.15 -14.59
C ILE A 5 -6.61 -4.61 -15.49
N CYS A 6 -7.44 -3.68 -15.94
CA CYS A 6 -8.69 -4.01 -16.64
C CYS A 6 -8.80 -3.37 -18.02
N ASP A 7 -7.73 -2.71 -18.50
CA ASP A 7 -7.66 -2.02 -19.78
C ASP A 7 -8.72 -0.93 -20.01
N ALA A 8 -9.48 -0.56 -18.97
CA ALA A 8 -10.47 0.51 -19.02
C ALA A 8 -9.80 1.81 -19.49
N ASN A 9 -10.38 2.43 -20.52
CA ASN A 9 -9.88 3.69 -21.02
C ASN A 9 -10.42 4.85 -20.18
N GLU A 10 -9.51 5.57 -19.55
CA GLU A 10 -9.81 6.65 -18.63
C GLU A 10 -9.30 7.97 -19.18
N SER A 11 -10.14 9.00 -19.11
CA SER A 11 -9.73 10.37 -19.45
C SER A 11 -8.74 10.92 -18.42
N ILE A 12 -8.94 10.54 -17.15
CA ILE A 12 -8.12 11.00 -16.01
C ILE A 12 -7.61 9.76 -15.25
N PRO A 13 -6.46 9.18 -15.64
CA PRO A 13 -5.90 8.02 -14.97
C PRO A 13 -5.24 8.41 -13.63
N PHE A 14 -5.23 7.50 -12.67
CA PHE A 14 -4.54 7.67 -11.40
C PHE A 14 -3.20 6.94 -11.41
N ARG A 15 -2.10 7.65 -11.15
CA ARG A 15 -0.79 7.02 -10.91
C ARG A 15 -0.66 6.64 -9.44
N CYS A 16 -0.30 5.39 -9.16
CA CYS A 16 -0.04 4.95 -7.78
C CYS A 16 1.35 5.40 -7.32
N ASN A 17 1.44 6.10 -6.20
CA ASN A 17 2.71 6.60 -5.64
C ASN A 17 3.66 5.50 -5.13
N TYR A 18 3.21 4.25 -5.08
CA TYR A 18 3.96 3.13 -4.51
C TYR A 18 4.48 2.14 -5.56
N CYS A 19 3.78 2.00 -6.70
CA CYS A 19 4.14 1.06 -7.77
C CYS A 19 4.16 1.68 -9.17
N ASP A 20 3.92 2.99 -9.28
CA ASP A 20 3.99 3.83 -10.49
C ASP A 20 3.09 3.44 -11.68
N LYS A 21 2.23 2.43 -11.52
CA LYS A 21 1.23 2.01 -12.51
C LYS A 21 0.02 2.97 -12.57
N LEU A 22 -0.68 2.94 -13.70
CA LEU A 22 -1.88 3.73 -14.00
C LEU A 22 -3.15 2.90 -13.77
N PHE A 23 -4.11 3.49 -13.06
CA PHE A 23 -5.35 2.82 -12.68
C PHE A 23 -6.59 3.65 -12.97
N CYS A 24 -7.70 2.95 -13.18
CA CYS A 24 -9.03 3.52 -13.25
C CYS A 24 -9.56 3.97 -11.88
N GLN A 25 -10.69 4.69 -11.88
CA GLN A 25 -11.30 5.19 -10.64
C GLN A 25 -11.60 4.09 -9.63
N MET A 26 -11.95 2.89 -10.09
CA MET A 26 -12.25 1.74 -9.21
C MET A 26 -10.99 1.09 -8.59
N ARG A 27 -9.84 1.20 -9.26
CA ARG A 27 -8.57 0.53 -8.88
C ARG A 27 -7.51 1.51 -8.37
N ARG A 28 -7.85 2.80 -8.22
CA ARG A 28 -6.92 3.84 -7.71
C ARG A 28 -6.45 3.63 -6.27
N ILE A 29 -7.19 2.87 -5.47
CA ILE A 29 -6.84 2.58 -4.07
C ILE A 29 -5.83 1.42 -4.06
N PRO A 30 -4.70 1.51 -3.33
CA PRO A 30 -3.69 0.45 -3.28
C PRO A 30 -4.23 -0.94 -2.91
N VAL A 31 -5.21 -0.99 -2.01
CA VAL A 31 -5.90 -2.23 -1.62
C VAL A 31 -6.68 -2.84 -2.80
N ASN A 32 -7.29 -2.00 -3.63
CA ASN A 32 -8.11 -2.46 -4.75
C ASN A 32 -7.29 -3.00 -5.92
N HIS A 33 -5.97 -2.77 -5.95
CA HIS A 33 -5.08 -3.31 -6.97
C HIS A 33 -3.96 -4.20 -6.41
N SER A 34 -4.10 -4.63 -5.15
CA SER A 34 -3.11 -5.48 -4.47
C SER A 34 -1.68 -4.92 -4.59
N CYS A 35 -1.50 -3.65 -4.24
CA CYS A 35 -0.22 -2.96 -4.34
C CYS A 35 0.86 -3.64 -3.48
N VAL A 36 1.90 -4.19 -4.14
CA VAL A 36 3.00 -4.93 -3.48
C VAL A 36 3.71 -4.06 -2.44
N SER A 37 4.10 -2.85 -2.83
CA SER A 37 4.88 -1.93 -2.00
C SER A 37 4.13 -1.41 -0.77
N VAL A 38 2.79 -1.40 -0.78
CA VAL A 38 1.99 -1.02 0.40
C VAL A 38 1.98 -2.15 1.43
N ASN A 39 2.02 -3.41 0.98
CA ASN A 39 2.07 -4.54 1.89
C ASN A 39 3.39 -4.55 2.68
N GLU A 40 4.50 -4.19 2.04
CA GLU A 40 5.81 -4.02 2.70
C GLU A 40 5.77 -2.91 3.76
N TYR A 41 5.22 -1.74 3.42
CA TYR A 41 5.09 -0.62 4.34
C TYR A 41 4.22 -0.94 5.58
N ILE A 42 3.11 -1.65 5.39
CA ILE A 42 2.23 -2.08 6.50
C ILE A 42 2.97 -3.04 7.44
N ASN A 43 3.74 -3.98 6.88
CA ASN A 43 4.50 -4.95 7.65
C ASN A 43 5.57 -4.26 8.52
N GLU A 44 6.32 -3.30 7.97
CA GLU A 44 7.34 -2.58 8.75
C GLU A 44 6.75 -1.80 9.94
N LYS A 45 5.61 -1.13 9.76
CA LYS A 45 5.00 -0.34 10.84
C LYS A 45 4.40 -1.23 11.93
N THR A 46 3.79 -2.34 11.56
CA THR A 46 3.26 -3.32 12.51
C THR A 46 4.38 -3.90 13.38
N LEU A 47 5.52 -4.23 12.77
CA LEU A 47 6.69 -4.73 13.49
C LEU A 47 7.26 -3.69 14.45
N LYS A 48 7.35 -2.42 14.05
CA LYS A 48 7.84 -1.34 14.93
C LYS A 48 6.98 -1.15 16.18
N ILE A 49 5.66 -1.27 16.07
CA ILE A 49 4.75 -1.20 17.21
C ILE A 49 5.03 -2.38 18.16
N ILE A 50 5.03 -3.62 17.65
CA ILE A 50 5.29 -4.82 18.47
C ILE A 50 6.64 -4.73 19.18
N LEU A 51 7.69 -4.31 18.46
CA LEU A 51 9.03 -4.12 19.02
C LEU A 51 9.05 -3.04 20.12
N GLN A 52 8.26 -1.98 19.98
CA GLN A 52 8.14 -0.95 21.00
C GLN A 52 7.49 -1.50 22.28
N TRP A 53 6.44 -2.31 22.18
CA TRP A 53 5.81 -2.96 23.33
C TRP A 53 6.73 -3.96 24.04
N ILE A 54 7.49 -4.75 23.28
CA ILE A 54 8.50 -5.68 23.83
C ILE A 54 9.57 -4.90 24.61
N ARG A 55 10.04 -3.77 24.10
CA ARG A 55 11.01 -2.91 24.80
C ARG A 55 10.46 -2.34 26.10
N ILE A 56 9.20 -1.93 26.12
CA ILE A 56 8.54 -1.41 27.33
C ILE A 56 8.39 -2.52 28.38
N TRP A 57 7.96 -3.72 27.97
CA TRP A 57 7.80 -4.85 28.88
C TRP A 57 9.13 -5.28 29.52
N ASN A 58 10.21 -5.36 28.73
CA ASN A 58 11.56 -5.67 29.24
C ASN A 58 12.17 -4.59 30.14
N ALA A 59 11.68 -3.34 30.07
CA ALA A 59 12.19 -2.25 30.91
C ALA A 59 11.49 -2.14 32.27
N LEU A 60 10.38 -2.87 32.45
CA LEU A 60 9.57 -2.88 33.68
C LEU A 60 9.68 -4.22 34.44
N ALA A 61 10.42 -5.18 33.89
CA ALA A 61 10.80 -6.45 34.52
C ALA A 61 12.24 -6.35 35.07
#